data_AF-A0A7K2XBS0-F1
#
_entry.id   AF-A0A7K2XBS0-F1
#
_cell.length_a   1.000
_cell.length_b   1.000
_cell.length_c   1.000
_cell.angle_alpha   90.00
_cell.angle_beta   90.00
_cell.angle_gamma   90.00
#
_symmetry.space_group_name_H-M   'P 1'
#
loop_
_entity.id
_entity.type
_entity.pdbx_description
1 polymer ?
#
loop_
_entity_poly.entity_id
_entity_poly.type
_entity_poly.pdbx_seq_one_letter_code
_entity_poly.pdbx_strand_id
1 'polypeptide(L)'
;LVAEALHALPAPAPAERRLPGRIGAVLPDRLHVWRRVGGAELRPSVHLGYARLVLTEWGWQNAPYKLRDRRGARCVCGALLAAHRLGHGSADTMNEAAAWIMTELRSRGWRDLIGPWNRAPGRTADDALALLDATIRRAAHAGR
;
A
#
# COMPACT_ATOMS: atom_id res chain seq x y z
N LEU A 1 -2.85 28.25 3.08
CA LEU A 1 -1.88 28.33 4.21
C LEU A 1 -2.01 27.18 5.22
N VAL A 2 -2.97 27.12 6.16
CA VAL A 2 -3.06 25.99 7.12
C VAL A 2 -3.37 24.65 6.43
N ALA A 3 -4.31 24.63 5.48
CA ALA A 3 -4.66 23.42 4.73
C ALA A 3 -3.51 22.89 3.86
N GLU A 4 -2.69 23.78 3.27
CA GLU A 4 -1.49 23.39 2.51
C GLU A 4 -0.38 22.86 3.42
N ALA A 5 -0.18 23.48 4.59
CA ALA A 5 0.78 23.01 5.58
C ALA A 5 0.40 21.62 6.12
N LEU A 6 -0.89 21.35 6.32
CA LEU A 6 -1.40 20.02 6.66
C LEU A 6 -1.22 19.00 5.53
N HIS A 7 -1.27 19.45 4.27
CA HIS A 7 -1.03 18.58 3.11
C HIS A 7 0.43 18.14 2.97
N ALA A 8 1.36 18.93 3.50
CA ALA A 8 2.79 18.63 3.53
C ALA A 8 3.17 17.63 4.64
N LEU A 9 2.29 17.37 5.61
CA LEU A 9 2.57 16.41 6.68
C LEU A 9 2.48 14.97 6.15
N PRO A 10 3.42 14.09 6.53
CA PRO A 10 3.35 12.67 6.20
C PRO A 10 2.09 12.08 6.83
N ALA A 11 1.42 11.17 6.11
CA ALA A 11 0.25 10.49 6.63
C ALA A 11 0.62 9.74 7.93
N PRO A 12 -0.22 9.81 8.98
CA PRO A 12 0.08 9.15 10.23
C PRO A 12 0.25 7.65 10.01
N ALA A 13 1.37 7.10 10.49
CA ALA A 13 1.62 5.67 10.44
C ALA A 13 0.58 4.92 11.30
N PRO A 14 0.11 3.75 10.86
CA PRO A 14 -0.85 2.98 11.65
C PRO A 14 -0.28 2.61 13.03
N ALA A 15 -1.09 2.76 14.08
CA ALA A 15 -0.72 2.29 15.42
C ALA A 15 -0.73 0.75 15.49
N GLU A 16 0.34 0.19 16.06
CA GLU A 16 0.44 -1.14 16.69
C GLU A 16 0.17 -2.39 15.84
N ARG A 17 1.00 -2.60 14.81
CA ARG A 17 1.57 -3.95 14.56
C ARG A 17 2.82 -3.80 13.71
N ARG A 18 4.00 -4.02 14.31
CA ARG A 18 5.24 -4.09 13.53
C ARG A 18 5.12 -5.21 12.49
N LEU A 19 5.56 -4.93 11.27
CA LEU A 19 5.65 -5.96 10.24
C LEU A 19 6.58 -7.06 10.75
N PRO A 20 6.33 -8.35 10.43
CA PRO A 20 7.34 -9.37 10.63
C PRO A 20 8.52 -8.96 9.76
N GLY A 21 9.68 -8.67 10.35
CA GLY A 21 10.81 -7.97 9.72
C GLY A 21 11.35 -8.62 8.43
N ARG A 22 12.59 -8.34 8.03
CA ARG A 22 13.09 -8.77 6.70
C ARG A 22 12.93 -10.27 6.37
N ILE A 23 13.03 -11.16 7.37
CA ILE A 23 12.74 -12.59 7.19
C ILE A 23 11.26 -12.82 6.84
N GLY A 24 10.35 -12.14 7.54
CA GLY A 24 8.92 -12.17 7.29
C GLY A 24 8.51 -11.71 5.89
N ALA A 25 9.29 -10.79 5.30
CA ALA A 25 9.08 -10.30 3.94
C ALA A 25 9.22 -11.41 2.87
N VAL A 26 10.16 -12.33 3.10
CA VAL A 26 10.49 -13.43 2.16
C VAL A 26 9.55 -14.63 2.34
N LEU A 27 9.07 -14.86 3.57
CA LEU A 27 8.17 -15.98 3.87
C LEU A 27 6.86 -15.88 3.09
N PRO A 28 6.32 -16.99 2.52
CA PRO A 28 5.03 -16.97 1.83
C PRO A 28 3.95 -16.32 2.68
N ASP A 29 3.19 -15.37 2.10
CA ASP A 29 2.23 -14.58 2.88
C ASP A 29 1.14 -15.42 3.57
N ARG A 30 0.86 -16.63 3.06
CA ARG A 30 -0.07 -17.58 3.68
C ARG A 30 0.34 -17.98 5.11
N LEU A 31 1.64 -17.92 5.42
CA LEU A 31 2.16 -18.19 6.76
C LEU A 31 1.83 -17.09 7.76
N HIS A 32 1.40 -15.92 7.30
CA HIS A 32 0.97 -14.81 8.13
C HIS A 32 -0.53 -14.80 8.39
N VAL A 33 -1.31 -15.72 7.79
CA VAL A 33 -2.79 -15.68 7.81
C VAL A 33 -3.39 -15.77 9.23
N TRP A 34 -2.70 -16.44 10.16
CA TRP A 34 -3.09 -16.47 11.58
C TRP A 34 -3.17 -15.07 12.20
N ARG A 35 -2.44 -14.10 11.63
CA ARG A 35 -2.45 -12.71 12.08
C ARG A 35 -3.78 -11.99 11.86
N ARG A 36 -4.70 -12.59 11.10
CA ARG A 36 -6.05 -12.06 10.85
C ARG A 36 -7.05 -12.36 11.96
N VAL A 37 -6.76 -13.33 12.85
CA VAL A 37 -7.69 -13.70 13.93
C VAL A 37 -7.91 -12.49 14.84
N GLY A 38 -9.17 -12.06 14.98
CA GLY A 38 -9.55 -10.88 15.77
C GLY A 38 -9.26 -9.52 15.11
N GLY A 39 -8.95 -9.48 13.82
CA GLY A 39 -8.71 -8.23 13.10
C GLY A 39 -9.98 -7.38 12.96
N ALA A 40 -9.88 -6.08 13.23
CA ALA A 40 -10.96 -5.13 13.00
C ALA A 40 -11.05 -4.72 11.53
N GLU A 41 -12.26 -4.35 11.08
CA GLU A 41 -12.44 -3.71 9.78
C GLU A 41 -11.71 -2.35 9.79
N LEU A 42 -10.94 -2.10 8.75
CA LEU A 42 -10.17 -0.88 8.62
C LEU A 42 -10.77 0.03 7.57
N ARG A 43 -10.51 1.33 7.73
CA ARG A 43 -10.69 2.30 6.66
C ARG A 43 -9.67 2.04 5.54
N PRO A 44 -10.06 2.16 4.25
CA PRO A 44 -9.13 2.12 3.12
C PRO A 44 -7.86 2.97 3.29
N SER A 45 -7.95 4.20 3.81
CA SER A 45 -6.78 5.06 4.08
C SER A 45 -5.79 4.44 5.05
N VAL A 46 -6.28 3.72 6.07
CA VAL A 46 -5.44 3.03 7.06
C VAL A 46 -4.80 1.79 6.42
N HIS A 47 -5.54 1.03 5.61
CA HIS A 47 -5.00 -0.09 4.86
C HIS A 47 -3.88 0.35 3.91
N LEU A 48 -4.06 1.47 3.21
CA LEU A 48 -3.03 2.08 2.36
C LEU A 48 -1.78 2.48 3.17
N GLY A 49 -1.95 2.96 4.41
CA GLY A 49 -0.84 3.22 5.34
C GLY A 49 0.00 1.97 5.63
N TYR A 50 -0.64 0.81 5.82
CA TYR A 50 0.09 -0.46 5.97
C TYR A 50 0.77 -0.91 4.67
N ALA A 51 0.14 -0.72 3.52
CA ALA A 51 0.77 -0.99 2.23
C ALA A 51 2.02 -0.12 2.01
N ARG A 52 1.95 1.16 2.40
CA ARG A 52 3.09 2.08 2.39
C ARG A 52 4.21 1.58 3.31
N LEU A 53 3.88 1.16 4.53
CA LEU A 53 4.85 0.59 5.47
C LEU A 53 5.53 -0.66 4.88
N VAL A 54 4.78 -1.53 4.20
CA VAL A 54 5.33 -2.70 3.50
C VAL A 54 6.33 -2.28 2.43
N LEU A 55 6.03 -1.27 1.60
CA LEU A 55 6.98 -0.79 0.59
C LEU A 55 8.25 -0.19 1.22
N THR A 56 8.10 0.54 2.34
CA THR A 56 9.23 1.12 3.06
C THR A 56 10.10 0.04 3.72
N GLU A 57 9.51 -0.88 4.47
CA GLU A 57 10.26 -1.84 5.28
C GLU A 57 10.70 -3.08 4.51
N TRP A 58 9.93 -3.55 3.51
CA TRP A 58 10.25 -4.77 2.76
C TRP A 58 10.83 -4.47 1.38
N GLY A 59 10.73 -3.22 0.94
CA GLY A 59 11.26 -2.73 -0.33
C GLY A 59 10.22 -2.76 -1.45
N TRP A 60 10.51 -1.97 -2.48
CA TRP A 60 9.73 -1.88 -3.69
C TRP A 60 10.40 -2.60 -4.86
N GLN A 61 9.60 -3.11 -5.79
CA GLN A 61 10.09 -3.69 -7.05
C GLN A 61 9.14 -3.38 -8.22
N ASN A 62 9.73 -3.17 -9.39
CA ASN A 62 9.03 -2.81 -10.64
C ASN A 62 8.85 -3.97 -11.63
N ALA A 63 9.25 -5.20 -11.25
CA ALA A 63 9.22 -6.32 -12.16
C ALA A 63 7.76 -6.72 -12.49
N PRO A 64 7.43 -6.87 -13.78
CA PRO A 64 6.06 -7.08 -14.21
C PRO A 64 5.47 -8.39 -13.66
N TYR A 65 4.20 -8.32 -13.22
CA TYR A 65 3.34 -9.43 -12.79
C TYR A 65 3.81 -10.29 -11.61
N LYS A 66 4.87 -9.89 -10.91
CA LYS A 66 5.24 -10.49 -9.63
C LYS A 66 4.70 -9.61 -8.51
N LEU A 67 3.88 -10.17 -7.62
CA LEU A 67 3.45 -9.48 -6.40
C LEU A 67 4.60 -9.34 -5.39
N ARG A 68 5.65 -10.17 -5.56
CA ARG A 68 6.82 -10.24 -4.68
C ARG A 68 8.03 -10.76 -5.44
N ASP A 69 9.20 -10.20 -5.17
CA ASP A 69 10.48 -10.76 -5.66
C ASP A 69 11.08 -11.81 -4.72
N ARG A 70 12.29 -12.30 -5.02
CA ARG A 70 12.98 -13.29 -4.16
C ARG A 70 13.46 -12.71 -2.82
N ARG A 71 13.59 -11.38 -2.72
CA ARG A 71 14.05 -10.66 -1.52
C ARG A 71 12.88 -10.17 -0.65
N GLY A 72 11.64 -10.42 -1.08
CA GLY A 72 10.44 -10.01 -0.36
C GLY A 72 9.91 -8.62 -0.73
N ALA A 73 10.58 -7.91 -1.64
CA ALA A 73 10.14 -6.60 -2.11
C ALA A 73 8.84 -6.72 -2.90
N ARG A 74 7.98 -5.69 -2.80
CA ARG A 74 6.61 -5.71 -3.32
C ARG A 74 6.39 -4.66 -4.40
N CYS A 75 5.53 -4.97 -5.37
CA CYS A 75 4.90 -3.93 -6.17
C CYS A 75 3.73 -3.32 -5.38
N VAL A 76 3.11 -2.25 -5.87
CA VAL A 76 1.96 -1.62 -5.20
C VAL A 76 0.82 -2.62 -4.90
N CYS A 77 0.42 -3.45 -5.87
CA CYS A 77 -0.60 -4.48 -5.65
C CYS A 77 -0.14 -5.54 -4.63
N GLY A 78 1.15 -5.91 -4.66
CA GLY A 78 1.72 -6.86 -3.72
C GLY A 78 1.75 -6.33 -2.29
N ALA A 79 1.91 -5.02 -2.11
CA ALA A 79 1.89 -4.38 -0.81
C ALA A 79 0.47 -4.35 -0.20
N LEU A 80 -0.55 -4.04 -1.01
CA LEU A 80 -1.96 -4.15 -0.60
C LEU A 80 -2.30 -5.58 -0.14
N LEU A 81 -1.92 -6.57 -0.95
CA LEU A 81 -2.17 -7.97 -0.62
C LEU A 81 -1.41 -8.41 0.64
N ALA A 82 -0.16 -7.96 0.81
CA ALA A 82 0.63 -8.25 2.00
C ALA A 82 -0.04 -7.65 3.25
N ALA A 83 -0.49 -6.39 3.20
CA ALA A 83 -1.21 -5.75 4.30
C ALA A 83 -2.45 -6.54 4.70
N HIS A 84 -3.29 -6.93 3.73
CA HIS A 84 -4.46 -7.78 3.98
C HIS A 84 -4.08 -9.11 4.66
N ARG A 85 -3.07 -9.82 4.11
CA ARG A 85 -2.65 -11.13 4.64
C ARG A 85 -2.00 -11.06 6.02
N LEU A 86 -1.49 -9.88 6.40
CA LEU A 86 -0.99 -9.59 7.75
C LEU A 86 -2.10 -9.26 8.76
N GLY A 87 -3.35 -9.21 8.34
CA GLY A 87 -4.50 -8.88 9.21
C GLY A 87 -4.91 -7.42 9.20
N HIS A 88 -4.42 -6.62 8.25
CA HIS A 88 -4.79 -5.23 8.14
C HIS A 88 -5.91 -5.05 7.14
N GLY A 89 -7.16 -5.14 7.59
CA GLY A 89 -8.37 -4.94 6.77
C GLY A 89 -8.81 -6.18 5.99
N SER A 90 -10.08 -6.15 5.56
CA SER A 90 -10.71 -7.22 4.80
C SER A 90 -10.28 -7.21 3.32
N ALA A 91 -10.74 -8.19 2.56
CA ALA A 91 -10.58 -8.18 1.10
C ALA A 91 -11.34 -6.99 0.48
N ASP A 92 -12.47 -6.60 1.06
CA ASP A 92 -13.25 -5.45 0.61
C ASP A 92 -12.52 -4.14 0.90
N THR A 93 -11.94 -3.98 2.09
CA THR A 93 -11.08 -2.81 2.40
C THR A 93 -9.93 -2.71 1.38
N MET A 94 -9.27 -3.82 1.07
CA MET A 94 -8.15 -3.88 0.14
C MET A 94 -8.58 -3.50 -1.28
N ASN A 95 -9.72 -4.01 -1.75
CA ASN A 95 -10.26 -3.69 -3.07
C ASN A 95 -10.67 -2.22 -3.17
N GLU A 96 -11.28 -1.67 -2.12
CA GLU A 96 -11.60 -0.25 -2.08
C GLU A 96 -10.34 0.63 -2.07
N ALA A 97 -9.33 0.26 -1.29
CA ALA A 97 -8.03 0.91 -1.31
C ALA A 97 -7.41 0.91 -2.72
N ALA A 98 -7.50 -0.20 -3.45
CA ALA A 98 -7.06 -0.26 -4.85
C ALA A 98 -7.86 0.68 -5.76
N ALA A 99 -9.17 0.82 -5.55
CA ALA A 99 -10.01 1.76 -6.29
C ALA A 99 -9.62 3.24 -6.04
N TRP A 100 -9.21 3.57 -4.81
CA TRP A 100 -8.64 4.88 -4.48
C TRP A 100 -7.32 5.14 -5.22
N ILE A 101 -6.42 4.15 -5.30
CA ILE A 101 -5.18 4.27 -6.09
C ILE A 101 -5.50 4.50 -7.57
N MET A 102 -6.45 3.76 -8.14
CA MET A 102 -6.88 3.96 -9.52
C MET A 102 -7.44 5.37 -9.75
N THR A 103 -8.15 5.93 -8.77
CA THR A 103 -8.66 7.30 -8.84
C THR A 103 -7.54 8.34 -8.78
N GLU A 104 -6.54 8.13 -7.92
CA GLU A 104 -5.34 8.97 -7.86
C GLU A 104 -4.55 8.90 -9.18
N LEU A 105 -4.31 7.71 -9.72
CA LEU A 105 -3.64 7.50 -11.01
C LEU A 105 -4.35 8.23 -12.16
N ARG A 106 -5.69 8.09 -12.25
CA ARG A 106 -6.48 8.82 -13.25
C ARG A 106 -6.33 10.33 -13.14
N SER A 107 -6.28 10.86 -11.92
CA SER A 107 -6.07 12.31 -11.72
C SER A 107 -4.69 12.79 -12.14
N ARG A 108 -3.69 11.89 -12.19
CA ARG A 108 -2.34 12.14 -12.71
C ARG A 108 -2.23 11.88 -14.23
N GLY A 109 -3.36 11.66 -14.90
CA GLY A 109 -3.40 11.37 -16.34
C GLY A 109 -3.12 9.91 -16.72
N TRP A 110 -2.94 9.00 -15.75
CA TRP A 110 -2.71 7.58 -16.04
C TRP A 110 -4.03 6.81 -16.17
N ARG A 111 -4.26 6.15 -17.31
CA ARG A 111 -5.54 5.49 -17.63
C ARG A 111 -5.52 3.96 -17.54
N ASP A 112 -4.34 3.35 -17.48
CA ASP A 112 -4.20 1.89 -17.33
C ASP A 112 -4.26 1.44 -15.87
N LEU A 113 -4.19 0.13 -15.65
CA LEU A 113 -4.17 -0.49 -14.32
C LEU A 113 -2.87 -0.17 -13.53
N ILE A 114 -2.90 -0.46 -12.22
CA ILE A 114 -1.75 -0.31 -11.31
C ILE A 114 -0.52 -1.11 -11.77
N GLY A 115 -0.73 -2.31 -12.32
CA GLY A 115 0.36 -3.16 -12.82
C GLY A 115 1.19 -2.50 -13.93
N PRO A 116 0.56 -2.08 -15.06
CA PRO A 116 1.16 -1.24 -16.09
C PRO A 116 1.87 0.01 -15.54
N TRP A 117 1.24 0.73 -14.60
CA TRP A 117 1.89 1.88 -13.96
C TRP A 117 3.19 1.49 -13.25
N ASN A 118 3.16 0.43 -12.44
CA ASN A 118 4.30 -0.01 -11.62
C ASN A 118 5.50 -0.48 -12.48
N ARG A 119 5.24 -1.00 -13.69
CA ARG A 119 6.29 -1.48 -14.62
C ARG A 119 6.75 -0.42 -15.63
N ALA A 120 6.18 0.78 -15.63
CA ALA A 120 6.51 1.81 -16.59
C ALA A 120 8.02 2.18 -16.50
N PRO A 121 8.71 2.43 -17.62
CA PRO A 121 10.12 2.84 -17.59
C PRO A 121 10.34 4.07 -16.71
N GLY A 122 11.45 4.09 -15.97
CA GLY A 122 11.81 5.20 -15.10
C GLY A 122 11.05 5.27 -13.78
N ARG A 123 10.14 4.33 -13.48
CA ARG A 123 9.49 4.29 -12.16
C ARG A 123 10.48 3.97 -11.05
N THR A 124 10.33 4.67 -9.94
CA THR A 124 11.17 4.54 -8.76
C THR A 124 10.36 4.08 -7.53
N ALA A 125 11.07 3.69 -6.47
CA ALA A 125 10.44 3.42 -5.18
C ALA A 125 9.75 4.68 -4.63
N ASP A 126 10.37 5.85 -4.81
CA ASP A 126 9.82 7.13 -4.36
C ASP A 126 8.51 7.48 -5.08
N ASP A 127 8.39 7.16 -6.37
CA ASP A 127 7.13 7.31 -7.10
C ASP A 127 6.01 6.46 -6.49
N ALA A 128 6.32 5.22 -6.08
CA ALA A 128 5.36 4.30 -5.46
C ALA A 128 4.94 4.78 -4.08
N LEU A 129 5.89 5.30 -3.28
CA LEU A 129 5.58 5.89 -1.99
C LEU A 129 4.77 7.18 -2.15
N ALA A 130 5.12 8.06 -3.09
CA ALA A 130 4.38 9.29 -3.38
C ALA A 130 2.97 9.03 -3.93
N LEU A 131 2.78 7.94 -4.68
CA LEU A 131 1.45 7.48 -5.08
C LEU A 131 0.61 7.08 -3.86
N LEU A 132 1.17 6.26 -2.97
CA LEU A 132 0.46 5.84 -1.76
C LEU A 132 0.18 7.01 -0.83
N ASP A 133 1.14 7.91 -0.60
CA ASP A 133 0.97 9.09 0.27
C ASP A 133 -0.16 10.00 -0.20
N ALA A 134 -0.23 10.31 -1.50
CA ALA A 134 -1.33 11.10 -2.04
C ALA A 134 -2.66 10.36 -1.97
N THR A 135 -2.67 9.05 -2.22
CA THR A 135 -3.89 8.23 -2.14
C THR A 135 -4.41 8.16 -0.71
N ILE A 136 -3.53 7.96 0.27
CA ILE A 136 -3.87 7.95 1.70
C ILE A 136 -4.50 9.29 2.08
N ARG A 137 -3.87 10.41 1.71
CA ARG A 137 -4.44 11.73 1.96
C ARG A 137 -5.81 11.86 1.30
N ARG A 138 -5.96 11.54 0.02
CA ARG A 138 -7.24 11.66 -0.70
C ARG A 138 -8.35 10.85 -0.02
N ALA A 139 -8.09 9.59 0.31
CA ALA A 139 -9.06 8.71 0.97
C ALA A 139 -9.43 9.23 2.37
N ALA A 140 -8.43 9.64 3.16
CA ALA A 140 -8.64 10.16 4.51
C ALA A 140 -9.47 11.46 4.52
N HIS A 141 -9.23 12.38 3.57
CA HIS A 141 -10.04 13.60 3.41
C HIS A 141 -11.49 13.29 3.04
N ALA A 142 -11.75 12.15 2.40
CA ALA A 142 -13.10 11.67 2.10
C ALA A 142 -13.73 10.85 3.26
N GLY A 143 -13.07 10.76 4.42
CA GLY A 143 -13.52 9.95 5.55
C GLY A 143 -13.38 8.45 5.35
N ARG A 144 -12.64 8.03 4.31
CA ARG A 144 -12.34 6.63 3.98
C ARG A 144 -10.95 6.25 4.40
#